data_AF-B0E2J4-F1
#
_entry.id   AF-B0E2J4-F1
#
_cell.length_a   1.000
_cell.length_b   1.000
_cell.length_c   1.000
_cell.angle_alpha   90.00
_cell.angle_beta   90.00
_cell.angle_gamma   90.00
#
_symmetry.space_group_name_H-M   'P 1'
#
loop_
_entity.id
_entity.type
_entity.pdbx_description
1 polymer ?
#
loop_
_entity_poly.entity_id
_entity_poly.type
_entity_poly.pdbx_seq_one_letter_code
_entity_poly.pdbx_strand_id
1 'polypeptide(L)'
;MESCRFDRAISDNEPVSWVLQNNEYTLSLLCTEFDPFSSTSATSGTGSTRHSTPASIQPTCKSRTTSDLKDEWIRPLNIPGHIIKNNPNPPLLLAYEKYKAYCQASNRLDTMHTDGSWPDNCQKPTATELIEIFVAKSTWYSAYRTAFAEVARNYSDMQAYLDGDAKCPTDKEIWGYNEPEGYSLTDLNKWLAEKKQVKRGKEKGKEKPKASGSGSKKKKSDGNKESKKRFYLTLLVQLSWAYSL
;
A
#
# COMPACT_ATOMS: atom_id res chain seq x y z
N MET A 1 -31.31 -0.33 -24.61
CA MET A 1 -29.84 -0.34 -24.43
C MET A 1 -29.39 1.10 -24.43
N GLU A 2 -29.38 1.73 -23.26
CA GLU A 2 -28.94 3.12 -23.10
C GLU A 2 -27.42 3.11 -22.92
N SER A 3 -26.72 3.53 -23.97
CA SER A 3 -25.28 3.77 -23.94
C SER A 3 -25.01 4.89 -22.93
N CYS A 4 -24.18 4.63 -21.93
CA CYS A 4 -23.76 5.64 -20.97
C CYS A 4 -23.13 6.83 -21.74
N ARG A 5 -23.72 8.01 -21.60
CA ARG A 5 -23.29 9.27 -22.26
C ARG A 5 -21.85 9.71 -21.95
N PHE A 6 -21.12 8.99 -21.11
CA PHE A 6 -19.77 9.35 -20.67
C PHE A 6 -18.65 8.78 -21.57
N ASP A 7 -18.92 7.79 -22.43
CA ASP A 7 -17.88 7.21 -23.31
C ASP A 7 -17.33 8.19 -24.34
N ARG A 8 -18.16 9.16 -24.77
CA ARG A 8 -17.76 10.14 -25.78
C ARG A 8 -16.73 11.14 -25.25
N ALA A 9 -16.82 11.50 -23.97
CA ALA A 9 -15.92 12.49 -23.36
C ALA A 9 -14.48 11.97 -23.18
N ILE A 10 -14.26 10.65 -23.18
CA ILE A 10 -12.92 10.05 -23.09
C ILE A 10 -12.29 9.87 -24.48
N SER A 11 -13.10 9.75 -25.54
CA SER A 11 -12.60 9.51 -26.89
C SER A 11 -11.98 10.74 -27.56
N ASP A 12 -12.37 11.95 -27.15
CA ASP A 12 -11.99 13.19 -27.87
C ASP A 12 -10.60 13.73 -27.49
N ASN A 13 -9.92 13.14 -26.50
CA ASN A 13 -8.51 13.38 -26.15
C ASN A 13 -8.07 14.86 -26.22
N GLU A 14 -8.96 15.78 -25.82
CA GLU A 14 -8.67 17.21 -25.92
C GLU A 14 -7.55 17.58 -24.94
N PRO A 15 -6.56 18.37 -25.40
CA PRO A 15 -5.44 18.76 -24.56
C PRO A 15 -5.91 19.66 -23.42
N VAL A 16 -5.79 19.16 -22.19
CA VAL A 16 -6.07 19.91 -20.97
C VAL A 16 -4.98 20.97 -20.76
N SER A 17 -5.28 22.23 -21.13
CA SER A 17 -4.35 23.34 -20.94
C SER A 17 -4.45 23.94 -19.53
N TRP A 18 -3.33 24.00 -18.82
CA TRP A 18 -3.19 24.70 -17.54
C TRP A 18 -2.72 26.13 -17.79
N VAL A 19 -3.43 27.12 -17.24
CA VAL A 19 -3.07 28.53 -17.38
C VAL A 19 -2.60 29.07 -16.02
N LEU A 20 -1.41 29.68 -15.99
CA LEU A 20 -0.86 30.31 -14.79
C LEU A 20 -1.34 31.76 -14.73
N GLN A 21 -2.17 32.09 -13.74
CA GLN A 21 -2.61 33.46 -13.46
C GLN A 21 -2.37 33.78 -11.99
N ASN A 22 -1.78 34.94 -11.69
CA ASN A 22 -1.50 35.40 -10.32
C ASN A 22 -0.72 34.39 -9.46
N ASN A 23 0.22 33.65 -10.07
CA ASN A 23 1.03 32.63 -9.41
C ASN A 23 0.23 31.39 -8.94
N GLU A 24 -0.99 31.21 -9.43
CA GLU A 24 -1.83 30.02 -9.22
C GLU A 24 -2.16 29.37 -10.56
N TYR A 25 -2.17 28.03 -10.58
CA TYR A 25 -2.54 27.26 -11.77
C TYR A 25 -4.05 27.09 -11.80
N THR A 26 -4.69 27.63 -12.82
CA THR A 26 -6.14 27.56 -13.01
C THR A 26 -6.45 26.65 -14.20
N LEU A 27 -7.44 25.78 -14.00
CA LEU A 27 -7.98 24.91 -15.03
C LEU A 27 -9.38 25.40 -15.41
N SER A 28 -9.58 25.74 -16.67
CA SER A 28 -10.89 26.14 -17.22
C SER A 28 -11.48 24.98 -18.00
N LEU A 29 -12.59 24.43 -17.52
CA LEU A 29 -13.36 23.40 -18.22
C LEU A 29 -14.58 24.06 -18.86
N LEU A 30 -14.70 23.99 -20.19
CA LEU A 30 -15.88 24.48 -20.90
C LEU A 30 -16.94 23.37 -20.89
N CYS A 31 -17.91 23.46 -19.97
CA CYS A 31 -19.06 22.55 -19.99
C CYS A 31 -20.01 22.95 -21.12
N THR A 32 -20.00 22.22 -22.23
CA THR A 32 -21.03 22.38 -23.26
C THR A 32 -22.33 21.68 -22.82
N GLU A 33 -23.33 22.49 -22.54
CA GLU A 33 -24.78 22.20 -22.55
C GLU A 33 -25.31 21.26 -21.46
N PHE A 34 -25.81 21.87 -20.39
CA PHE A 34 -26.81 21.29 -19.50
C PHE A 34 -28.18 21.73 -20.03
N ASP A 35 -28.96 20.80 -20.58
CA ASP A 35 -30.38 21.03 -20.91
C ASP A 35 -31.23 20.67 -19.68
N PRO A 36 -31.74 21.64 -18.91
CA PRO A 36 -32.69 21.36 -17.84
C PRO A 36 -34.07 21.07 -18.43
N PHE A 37 -34.52 19.83 -18.25
CA PHE A 37 -35.92 19.41 -18.18
C PHE A 37 -36.91 20.02 -19.19
N SER A 38 -37.22 19.26 -20.24
CA SER A 38 -38.54 19.33 -20.87
C SER A 38 -39.61 18.89 -19.88
N SER A 39 -40.18 19.88 -19.17
CA SER A 39 -41.43 19.74 -18.45
C SER A 39 -42.56 19.69 -19.47
N THR A 40 -43.13 18.52 -19.70
CA THR A 40 -44.42 18.39 -20.40
C THR A 40 -45.53 18.49 -19.36
N SER A 41 -46.36 19.52 -19.51
CA SER A 41 -47.57 19.75 -18.74
C SER A 41 -48.66 18.75 -19.10
N ALA A 42 -49.39 18.24 -18.10
CA ALA A 42 -50.78 17.81 -18.27
C ALA A 42 -51.57 17.96 -16.95
N THR A 43 -52.82 18.35 -17.15
CA THR A 43 -53.77 19.00 -16.25
C THR A 43 -54.61 18.03 -15.41
N SER A 44 -54.94 18.46 -14.17
CA SER A 44 -56.09 18.18 -13.28
C SER A 44 -56.73 16.78 -13.17
N GLY A 45 -56.95 16.34 -11.92
CA GLY A 45 -57.94 15.33 -11.58
C GLY A 45 -58.03 15.03 -10.07
N THR A 46 -59.02 15.60 -9.41
CA THR A 46 -59.44 15.33 -8.02
C THR A 46 -59.92 13.88 -7.84
N GLY A 47 -59.52 13.19 -6.77
CA GLY A 47 -60.11 11.90 -6.41
C GLY A 47 -59.39 11.16 -5.29
N SER A 48 -59.87 11.32 -4.06
CA SER A 48 -59.50 10.52 -2.90
C SER A 48 -59.99 9.08 -3.07
N THR A 49 -59.10 8.08 -3.08
CA THR A 49 -59.46 6.70 -2.71
C THR A 49 -58.22 5.97 -2.18
N ARG A 50 -58.36 5.44 -0.96
CA ARG A 50 -57.36 4.62 -0.27
C ARG A 50 -57.20 3.29 -1.01
N HIS A 51 -56.01 3.00 -1.51
CA HIS A 51 -55.64 1.66 -1.93
C HIS A 51 -54.29 1.28 -1.34
N SER A 52 -54.29 0.12 -0.69
CA SER A 52 -53.20 -0.48 0.06
C SER A 52 -51.93 -0.61 -0.78
N THR A 53 -50.84 -0.21 -0.16
CA THR A 53 -49.45 -0.41 -0.59
C THR A 53 -49.19 -1.88 -0.92
N PRO A 54 -48.76 -2.24 -2.14
CA PRO A 54 -48.04 -3.48 -2.33
C PRO A 54 -46.68 -3.34 -1.65
N ALA A 55 -46.36 -4.25 -0.74
CA ALA A 55 -45.02 -4.38 -0.18
C ALA A 55 -44.05 -4.66 -1.33
N SER A 56 -43.38 -3.60 -1.79
CA SER A 56 -42.24 -3.73 -2.68
C SER A 56 -41.17 -4.49 -1.91
N ILE A 57 -40.94 -5.72 -2.33
CA ILE A 57 -39.80 -6.54 -1.93
C ILE A 57 -38.58 -5.78 -2.43
N GLN A 58 -38.08 -4.83 -1.63
CA GLN A 58 -36.79 -4.25 -1.88
C GLN A 58 -35.79 -5.41 -1.76
N PRO A 59 -34.94 -5.66 -2.78
CA PRO A 59 -33.81 -6.54 -2.58
C PRO A 59 -33.02 -5.93 -1.44
N THR A 60 -33.00 -6.62 -0.30
CA THR A 60 -32.18 -6.23 0.84
C THR A 60 -30.76 -6.16 0.31
N CYS A 61 -30.22 -4.95 0.13
CA CYS A 61 -28.79 -4.72 -0.06
C CYS A 61 -28.12 -5.36 1.16
N LYS A 62 -27.67 -6.60 1.01
CA LYS A 62 -26.85 -7.26 2.02
C LYS A 62 -25.65 -6.36 2.20
N SER A 63 -25.53 -5.77 3.39
CA SER A 63 -24.35 -5.03 3.79
C SER A 63 -23.17 -5.99 3.63
N ARG A 64 -22.34 -5.76 2.61
CA ARG A 64 -21.14 -6.56 2.36
C ARG A 64 -20.24 -6.41 3.57
N THR A 65 -19.86 -7.52 4.17
CA THR A 65 -18.92 -7.49 5.28
C THR A 65 -17.50 -7.28 4.74
N THR A 66 -16.62 -6.72 5.55
CA THR A 66 -15.21 -6.52 5.17
C THR A 66 -14.47 -7.85 4.96
N SER A 67 -14.97 -8.97 5.51
CA SER A 67 -14.47 -10.31 5.20
C SER A 67 -14.81 -10.75 3.79
N ASP A 68 -16.04 -10.48 3.32
CA ASP A 68 -16.48 -10.86 1.97
C ASP A 68 -15.60 -10.20 0.89
N LEU A 69 -15.22 -8.93 1.10
CA LEU A 69 -14.32 -8.19 0.21
C LEU A 69 -12.89 -8.76 0.19
N LYS A 70 -12.39 -9.25 1.33
CA LYS A 70 -11.05 -9.85 1.39
C LYS A 70 -10.99 -11.15 0.59
N ASP A 71 -12.04 -11.96 0.65
CA ASP A 71 -12.11 -13.22 -0.09
C ASP A 71 -12.12 -13.03 -1.61
N GLU A 72 -12.73 -11.93 -2.08
CA GLU A 72 -12.71 -11.54 -3.50
C GLU A 72 -11.30 -11.21 -4.01
N TRP A 73 -10.39 -10.72 -3.15
CA TRP A 73 -9.02 -10.37 -3.54
C TRP A 73 -8.03 -11.53 -3.47
N ILE A 74 -8.28 -12.52 -2.61
CA ILE A 74 -7.36 -13.63 -2.39
C ILE A 74 -7.13 -14.43 -3.68
N ARG A 75 -8.21 -14.74 -4.43
CA ARG A 75 -8.11 -15.56 -5.64
C ARG A 75 -7.38 -14.84 -6.78
N PRO A 76 -7.75 -13.61 -7.19
CA PRO A 76 -7.09 -12.91 -8.29
C PRO A 76 -5.63 -12.60 -8.00
N LEU A 77 -5.31 -12.25 -6.75
CA LEU A 77 -3.95 -11.92 -6.32
C LEU A 77 -3.09 -13.15 -5.97
N ASN A 78 -3.66 -14.35 -6.04
CA ASN A 78 -3.01 -15.62 -5.71
C ASN A 78 -2.37 -15.61 -4.30
N ILE A 79 -3.09 -15.10 -3.31
CA ILE A 79 -2.58 -14.99 -1.94
C ILE A 79 -2.70 -16.35 -1.24
N PRO A 80 -1.60 -16.93 -0.71
CA PRO A 80 -1.66 -18.19 0.01
C PRO A 80 -2.47 -18.08 1.31
N GLY A 81 -3.47 -18.93 1.47
CA GLY A 81 -4.40 -18.86 2.60
C GLY A 81 -3.75 -19.03 3.99
N HIS A 82 -2.60 -19.72 4.09
CA HIS A 82 -1.89 -19.91 5.36
C HIS A 82 -1.26 -18.62 5.90
N ILE A 83 -0.95 -17.66 5.02
CA ILE A 83 -0.29 -16.39 5.35
C ILE A 83 -1.28 -15.36 5.90
N ILE A 84 -2.57 -15.51 5.57
CA ILE A 84 -3.66 -14.59 5.92
C ILE A 84 -4.06 -14.70 7.40
N LYS A 85 -3.71 -15.81 8.07
CA LYS A 85 -4.04 -16.01 9.49
C LYS A 85 -3.44 -14.89 10.35
N ASN A 86 -4.29 -14.28 11.17
CA ASN A 86 -3.89 -13.23 12.10
C ASN A 86 -3.17 -13.83 13.30
N ASN A 87 -1.84 -13.96 13.18
CA ASN A 87 -0.96 -14.24 14.29
C ASN A 87 -0.42 -12.90 14.79
N PRO A 88 -0.74 -12.46 16.03
CA PRO A 88 -0.29 -11.16 16.53
C PRO A 88 1.24 -11.10 16.66
N ASN A 89 1.87 -12.24 16.96
CA ASN A 89 3.32 -12.40 17.07
C ASN A 89 3.77 -13.59 16.21
N PRO A 90 3.86 -13.42 14.88
CA PRO A 90 4.34 -14.49 14.01
C PRO A 90 5.86 -14.68 14.20
N PRO A 91 6.37 -15.92 14.04
CA PRO A 91 7.80 -16.14 13.88
C PRO A 91 8.38 -15.27 12.77
N LEU A 92 9.65 -14.90 12.87
CA LEU A 92 10.29 -13.95 11.94
C LEU A 92 10.19 -14.41 10.48
N LEU A 93 10.38 -15.70 10.21
CA LEU A 93 10.28 -16.25 8.86
C LEU A 93 8.85 -16.11 8.31
N LEU A 94 7.82 -16.36 9.12
CA LEU A 94 6.42 -16.15 8.73
C LEU A 94 6.11 -14.65 8.53
N ALA A 95 6.68 -13.77 9.36
CA ALA A 95 6.58 -12.33 9.17
C ALA A 95 7.20 -11.89 7.84
N TYR A 96 8.34 -12.47 7.48
CA TYR A 96 8.98 -12.21 6.20
C TYR A 96 8.19 -12.77 5.02
N GLU A 97 7.63 -13.97 5.14
CA GLU A 97 6.75 -14.58 4.14
C GLU A 97 5.53 -13.69 3.87
N LYS A 98 4.90 -13.14 4.93
CA LYS A 98 3.82 -12.13 4.81
C LYS A 98 4.27 -10.89 4.05
N TYR A 99 5.48 -10.39 4.33
CA TYR A 99 6.04 -9.24 3.61
C TYR A 99 6.25 -9.54 2.12
N LYS A 100 6.81 -10.70 1.78
CA LYS A 100 6.98 -11.14 0.38
C LYS A 100 5.66 -11.29 -0.34
N ALA A 101 4.68 -11.93 0.30
CA ALA A 101 3.35 -12.11 -0.27
C ALA A 101 2.65 -10.77 -0.54
N TYR A 102 2.80 -9.78 0.34
CA TYR A 102 2.34 -8.42 0.07
C TYR A 102 3.04 -7.80 -1.16
N CYS A 103 4.36 -7.90 -1.26
CA CYS A 103 5.10 -7.35 -2.39
C CYS A 103 4.66 -7.97 -3.73
N GLN A 104 4.47 -9.29 -3.75
CA GLN A 104 3.98 -10.02 -4.91
C GLN A 104 2.54 -9.62 -5.25
N ALA A 105 1.65 -9.57 -4.26
CA ALA A 105 0.26 -9.16 -4.47
C ALA A 105 0.15 -7.71 -4.97
N SER A 106 0.96 -6.80 -4.44
CA SER A 106 1.01 -5.39 -4.87
C SER A 106 1.49 -5.28 -6.32
N ASN A 107 2.56 -5.98 -6.68
CA ASN A 107 3.09 -5.98 -8.05
C ASN A 107 2.04 -6.56 -9.02
N ARG A 108 1.44 -7.71 -8.67
CA ARG A 108 0.40 -8.34 -9.47
C ARG A 108 -0.83 -7.45 -9.65
N LEU A 109 -1.27 -6.76 -8.60
CA LEU A 109 -2.37 -5.79 -8.68
C LEU A 109 -2.06 -4.68 -9.69
N ASP A 110 -0.84 -4.14 -9.63
CA ASP A 110 -0.40 -3.09 -10.56
C ASP A 110 -0.34 -3.62 -12.00
N THR A 111 0.25 -4.80 -12.24
CA THR A 111 0.28 -5.45 -13.56
C THR A 111 -1.11 -5.72 -14.11
N MET A 112 -2.01 -6.32 -13.33
CA MET A 112 -3.37 -6.62 -13.79
C MET A 112 -4.14 -5.35 -14.15
N HIS A 113 -3.88 -4.25 -13.44
CA HIS A 113 -4.49 -2.97 -13.72
C HIS A 113 -3.91 -2.30 -14.98
N THR A 114 -2.60 -2.41 -15.20
CA THR A 114 -1.96 -1.93 -16.43
C THR A 114 -2.42 -2.73 -17.66
N ASP A 115 -2.60 -4.04 -17.51
CA ASP A 115 -2.99 -4.94 -18.59
C ASP A 115 -4.51 -4.99 -18.82
N GLY A 116 -5.31 -4.31 -17.98
CA GLY A 116 -6.77 -4.36 -18.03
C GLY A 116 -7.37 -5.74 -17.72
N SER A 117 -6.61 -6.63 -17.07
CA SER A 117 -7.03 -7.99 -16.72
C SER A 117 -7.65 -8.10 -15.31
N TRP A 118 -7.82 -6.97 -14.62
CA TRP A 118 -8.51 -6.93 -13.34
C TRP A 118 -10.01 -7.23 -13.51
N PRO A 119 -10.63 -8.10 -12.68
CA PRO A 119 -12.04 -8.46 -12.86
C PRO A 119 -12.98 -7.26 -12.64
N ASP A 120 -13.89 -7.01 -13.59
CA ASP A 120 -14.86 -5.91 -13.53
C ASP A 120 -15.81 -5.98 -12.32
N ASN A 121 -16.05 -7.20 -11.84
CA ASN A 121 -16.92 -7.46 -10.69
C ASN A 121 -16.20 -7.32 -9.34
N CYS A 122 -14.89 -7.10 -9.32
CA CYS A 122 -14.09 -6.99 -8.10
C CYS A 122 -13.64 -5.54 -7.88
N GLN A 123 -13.96 -4.99 -6.70
CA GLN A 123 -13.44 -3.67 -6.32
C GLN A 123 -11.91 -3.72 -6.18
N LYS A 124 -11.21 -2.73 -6.72
CA LYS A 124 -9.75 -2.59 -6.55
C LYS A 124 -9.42 -2.29 -5.08
N PRO A 125 -8.59 -3.11 -4.41
CA PRO A 125 -8.15 -2.81 -3.04
C PRO A 125 -7.24 -1.59 -3.04
N THR A 126 -7.40 -0.74 -2.03
CA THR A 126 -6.39 0.26 -1.67
C THR A 126 -5.16 -0.42 -1.09
N ALA A 127 -4.01 0.26 -1.12
CA ALA A 127 -2.79 -0.27 -0.51
C ALA A 127 -2.97 -0.60 0.98
N THR A 128 -3.81 0.15 1.71
CA THR A 128 -4.08 -0.12 3.13
C THR A 128 -4.92 -1.37 3.32
N GLU A 129 -5.97 -1.54 2.53
CA GLU A 129 -6.80 -2.74 2.59
C GLU A 129 -6.00 -3.99 2.23
N LEU A 130 -5.12 -3.90 1.23
CA LEU A 130 -4.22 -4.98 0.86
C LEU A 130 -3.25 -5.33 2.00
N ILE A 131 -2.67 -4.33 2.69
CA ILE A 131 -1.83 -4.55 3.88
C ILE A 131 -2.60 -5.31 4.97
N GLU A 132 -3.85 -4.90 5.22
CA GLU A 132 -4.73 -5.47 6.26
C GLU A 132 -5.20 -6.91 5.98
N ILE A 133 -4.88 -7.47 4.81
CA ILE A 133 -5.00 -8.92 4.55
C ILE A 133 -3.90 -9.69 5.30
N PHE A 134 -2.69 -9.12 5.37
CA PHE A 134 -1.52 -9.82 5.89
C PHE A 134 -1.23 -9.50 7.35
N VAL A 135 -1.31 -8.22 7.71
CA VAL A 135 -0.84 -7.66 8.99
C VAL A 135 -1.67 -6.43 9.37
N ALA A 136 -1.85 -6.19 10.66
CA ALA A 136 -2.44 -4.94 11.14
C ALA A 136 -1.68 -3.71 10.60
N LYS A 137 -2.43 -2.71 10.14
CA LYS A 137 -1.92 -1.47 9.54
C LYS A 137 -0.81 -0.81 10.39
N SER A 138 -1.01 -0.69 11.70
CA SER A 138 -0.04 -0.08 12.61
C SER A 138 1.29 -0.83 12.59
N THR A 139 1.25 -2.16 12.73
CA THR A 139 2.42 -3.05 12.71
C THR A 139 3.15 -3.02 11.37
N TRP A 140 2.42 -2.88 10.26
CA TRP A 140 3.03 -2.77 8.94
C TRP A 140 3.95 -1.55 8.83
N TYR A 141 3.42 -0.37 9.17
CA TYR A 141 4.15 0.89 9.01
C TYR A 141 5.21 1.12 10.08
N SER A 142 5.01 0.58 11.30
CA SER A 142 5.98 0.74 12.39
C SER A 142 7.14 -0.25 12.29
N ALA A 143 6.88 -1.50 11.92
CA ALA A 143 7.85 -2.59 12.07
C ALA A 143 8.19 -3.29 10.74
N TYR A 144 7.21 -3.74 9.95
CA TYR A 144 7.49 -4.56 8.76
C TYR A 144 8.22 -3.76 7.69
N ARG A 145 7.61 -2.66 7.25
CA ARG A 145 8.08 -1.91 6.08
C ARG A 145 9.50 -1.40 6.28
N THR A 146 9.79 -0.88 7.48
CA THR A 146 11.08 -0.29 7.83
C THR A 146 12.14 -1.38 8.00
N ALA A 147 11.83 -2.45 8.72
CA ALA A 147 12.79 -3.53 8.97
C ALA A 147 13.18 -4.26 7.68
N PHE A 148 12.22 -4.76 6.91
CA PHE A 148 12.53 -5.58 5.74
C PHE A 148 13.11 -4.76 4.58
N ALA A 149 12.70 -3.49 4.40
CA ALA A 149 13.34 -2.61 3.42
C ALA A 149 14.78 -2.28 3.81
N GLU A 150 15.09 -2.18 5.10
CA GLU A 150 16.46 -1.97 5.58
C GLU A 150 17.32 -3.22 5.36
N VAL A 151 16.79 -4.41 5.66
CA VAL A 151 17.46 -5.70 5.40
C VAL A 151 17.82 -5.83 3.92
N ALA A 152 16.83 -5.66 3.03
CA ALA A 152 17.02 -5.80 1.59
C ALA A 152 18.05 -4.81 1.00
N ARG A 153 18.28 -3.67 1.65
CA ARG A 153 19.21 -2.65 1.17
C ARG A 153 20.63 -2.81 1.68
N ASN A 154 20.77 -3.22 2.94
CA ASN A 154 22.02 -3.03 3.68
C ASN A 154 22.59 -4.31 4.30
N TYR A 155 21.85 -5.43 4.25
CA TYR A 155 22.18 -6.65 4.98
C TYR A 155 21.85 -7.90 4.14
N SER A 156 22.64 -8.15 3.10
CA SER A 156 22.51 -9.32 2.21
C SER A 156 22.46 -10.65 2.96
N ASP A 157 23.27 -10.80 4.01
CA ASP A 157 23.39 -12.07 4.74
C ASP A 157 22.10 -12.38 5.52
N MET A 158 21.51 -11.34 6.12
CA MET A 158 20.19 -11.45 6.78
C MET A 158 19.09 -11.69 5.75
N GLN A 159 19.19 -11.10 4.56
CA GLN A 159 18.24 -11.38 3.49
C GLN A 159 18.30 -12.85 3.05
N ALA A 160 19.49 -13.38 2.77
CA ALA A 160 19.69 -14.80 2.42
C ALA A 160 19.18 -15.74 3.53
N TYR A 161 19.35 -15.32 4.80
CA TYR A 161 18.77 -16.03 5.94
C TYR A 161 17.25 -16.09 5.90
N LEU A 162 16.60 -14.94 5.68
CA LEU A 162 15.15 -14.85 5.61
C LEU A 162 14.56 -15.55 4.37
N ASP A 163 15.31 -15.61 3.27
CA ASP A 163 14.91 -16.33 2.06
C ASP A 163 15.01 -17.85 2.20
N GLY A 164 15.77 -18.35 3.19
CA GLY A 164 15.94 -19.78 3.42
C GLY A 164 16.78 -20.47 2.34
N ASP A 165 17.69 -19.72 1.71
CA ASP A 165 18.56 -20.22 0.64
C ASP A 165 19.39 -21.44 1.08
N ALA A 166 19.78 -22.31 0.14
CA ALA A 166 20.63 -23.47 0.45
C ALA A 166 22.02 -23.11 1.01
N LYS A 167 22.43 -21.85 0.82
CA LYS A 167 23.66 -21.25 1.40
C LYS A 167 23.35 -20.26 2.53
N CYS A 168 22.16 -20.37 3.12
CA CYS A 168 21.71 -19.56 4.24
C CYS A 168 22.72 -19.65 5.40
N PRO A 169 23.20 -18.51 5.91
CA PRO A 169 24.03 -18.51 7.11
C PRO A 169 23.25 -19.07 8.30
N THR A 170 23.92 -19.79 9.17
CA THR A 170 23.32 -20.36 10.38
C THR A 170 22.83 -19.29 11.34
N ASP A 171 21.88 -19.64 12.22
CA ASP A 171 21.35 -18.77 13.28
C ASP A 171 22.49 -18.08 14.06
N LYS A 172 23.50 -18.85 14.44
CA LYS A 172 24.68 -18.35 15.16
C LYS A 172 25.50 -17.34 14.34
N GLU A 173 25.60 -17.49 13.03
CA GLU A 173 26.34 -16.55 12.17
C GLU A 173 25.61 -15.21 12.01
N ILE A 174 24.27 -15.24 11.94
CA ILE A 174 23.45 -14.03 11.78
C ILE A 174 23.22 -13.31 13.11
N TRP A 175 22.79 -14.05 14.11
CA TRP A 175 22.32 -13.52 15.39
C TRP A 175 23.42 -13.50 16.45
N GLY A 176 24.47 -14.32 16.31
CA GLY A 176 25.54 -14.48 17.29
C GLY A 176 25.21 -15.45 18.43
N TYR A 177 23.96 -15.90 18.51
CA TYR A 177 23.45 -16.85 19.49
C TYR A 177 22.30 -17.64 18.87
N ASN A 178 21.99 -18.81 19.43
CA ASN A 178 20.84 -19.60 19.03
C ASN A 178 19.69 -19.36 20.01
N GLU A 179 18.51 -19.11 19.48
CA GLU A 179 17.29 -18.92 20.29
C GLU A 179 16.35 -20.12 20.08
N PRO A 180 16.07 -20.91 21.13
CA PRO A 180 15.31 -22.16 20.98
C PRO A 180 13.84 -21.93 20.59
N GLU A 181 13.28 -20.78 20.93
CA GLU A 181 11.90 -20.39 20.58
C GLU A 181 11.81 -19.76 19.18
N GLY A 182 12.95 -19.56 18.52
CA GLY A 182 13.06 -18.84 17.26
C GLY A 182 12.99 -17.33 17.44
N TYR A 183 13.28 -16.62 16.35
CA TYR A 183 13.36 -15.16 16.35
C TYR A 183 12.01 -14.52 16.00
N SER A 184 11.77 -13.34 16.53
CA SER A 184 10.60 -12.52 16.21
C SER A 184 10.99 -11.28 15.39
N LEU A 185 9.99 -10.55 14.91
CA LEU A 185 10.20 -9.25 14.27
C LEU A 185 10.80 -8.21 15.24
N THR A 186 10.55 -8.35 16.54
CA THR A 186 11.14 -7.48 17.56
C THR A 186 12.65 -7.68 17.63
N ASP A 187 13.11 -8.92 17.55
CA ASP A 187 14.53 -9.27 17.58
C ASP A 187 15.23 -8.74 16.33
N LEU A 188 14.60 -8.85 15.17
CA LEU A 188 15.13 -8.23 13.94
C LEU A 188 15.28 -6.70 14.09
N ASN A 189 14.28 -6.02 14.66
CA ASN A 189 14.36 -4.57 14.87
C ASN A 189 15.48 -4.18 15.84
N LYS A 190 15.66 -4.96 16.92
CA LYS A 190 16.77 -4.78 17.86
C LYS A 190 18.12 -4.99 17.17
N TRP A 191 18.27 -6.08 16.42
CA TRP A 191 19.47 -6.39 15.65
C TRP A 191 19.81 -5.28 14.65
N LEU A 192 18.82 -4.74 13.94
CA LEU A 192 19.00 -3.60 13.03
C LEU A 192 19.45 -2.33 13.77
N ALA A 193 18.89 -2.06 14.95
CA ALA A 193 19.28 -0.91 15.77
C ALA A 193 20.74 -1.04 16.22
N GLU A 194 21.16 -2.21 16.69
CA GLU A 194 22.54 -2.50 17.09
C GLU A 194 23.52 -2.35 15.93
N LYS A 195 23.21 -2.93 14.76
CA LYS A 195 24.04 -2.80 13.55
C LYS A 195 24.18 -1.35 13.09
N LYS A 196 23.12 -0.54 13.20
CA LYS A 196 23.17 0.90 12.91
C LYS A 196 24.06 1.67 13.88
N GLN A 197 24.06 1.34 15.18
CA GLN A 197 24.95 1.98 16.15
C GLN A 197 26.42 1.63 15.90
N VAL A 198 26.73 0.38 15.57
CA VAL A 198 28.09 -0.04 15.22
C VAL A 198 28.60 0.68 13.97
N LYS A 199 27.77 0.80 12.92
CA LYS A 199 28.13 1.57 11.71
C LYS A 199 28.45 3.04 12.04
N ARG A 200 27.63 3.70 12.87
CA ARG A 200 27.85 5.10 13.30
C ARG A 200 29.09 5.26 14.18
N GLY A 201 29.36 4.29 15.06
CA GLY A 201 30.56 4.30 15.91
C GLY A 201 31.85 4.14 15.10
N LYS A 202 31.80 3.34 14.03
CA LYS A 202 32.95 3.11 13.14
C LYS A 202 33.26 4.31 12.25
N GLU A 203 32.26 5.08 11.82
CA GLU A 203 32.48 6.36 11.13
C GLU A 203 33.04 7.46 12.04
N LYS A 204 32.65 7.49 13.32
CA LYS A 204 33.21 8.45 14.29
C LYS A 204 34.63 8.12 14.78
N GLY A 205 35.17 6.94 14.45
CA GLY A 205 36.47 6.47 14.93
C GLY A 205 37.68 6.87 14.07
N LYS A 206 37.48 7.65 13.00
CA LYS A 206 38.55 8.02 12.07
C LYS A 206 38.88 9.52 12.09
N GLU A 207 39.04 10.12 13.27
CA GLU A 207 39.72 11.41 13.40
C GLU A 207 40.50 11.50 14.73
N LYS A 208 41.74 11.98 14.61
CA LYS A 208 42.75 12.16 15.67
C LYS A 208 42.28 13.13 16.79
N PRO A 209 42.88 13.06 17.98
CA PRO A 209 42.40 13.80 19.15
C PRO A 209 42.76 15.29 19.05
N LYS A 210 41.84 16.17 19.45
CA LYS A 210 42.14 17.45 20.13
C LYS A 210 40.88 18.17 20.64
N ALA A 211 40.94 18.49 21.93
CA ALA A 211 40.49 19.71 22.61
C ALA A 211 39.02 20.14 22.54
N SER A 212 38.39 20.10 23.72
CA SER A 212 37.54 21.14 24.35
C SER A 212 36.84 22.18 23.46
N GLY A 213 35.52 22.29 23.59
CA GLY A 213 34.81 23.46 23.10
C GLY A 213 33.28 23.36 23.19
N SER A 214 32.73 24.07 24.17
CA SER A 214 31.31 24.31 24.43
C SER A 214 30.50 24.79 23.21
N GLY A 215 29.22 24.38 23.18
CA GLY A 215 28.14 25.15 22.57
C GLY A 215 27.56 24.56 21.28
N SER A 216 26.38 23.93 21.36
CA SER A 216 25.56 23.72 20.17
C SER A 216 24.09 24.07 20.39
N LYS A 217 23.72 25.10 19.64
CA LYS A 217 22.47 25.82 19.54
C LYS A 217 21.45 24.96 18.78
N LYS A 218 20.30 24.74 19.40
CA LYS A 218 19.11 24.09 18.85
C LYS A 218 18.62 24.86 17.61
N LYS A 219 18.51 24.22 16.46
CA LYS A 219 17.72 24.73 15.32
C LYS A 219 16.87 23.59 14.72
N LYS A 220 15.55 23.81 14.77
CA LYS A 220 14.50 23.00 14.12
C LYS A 220 14.73 22.95 12.61
N SER A 221 14.41 21.81 11.99
CA SER A 221 14.13 21.72 10.56
C SER A 221 12.82 20.95 10.39
N ASP A 222 11.88 21.66 9.78
CA ASP A 222 10.56 21.22 9.32
C ASP A 222 10.64 21.04 7.79
N GLY A 223 9.82 20.14 7.24
CA GLY A 223 9.54 20.06 5.80
C GLY A 223 10.33 19.06 4.95
N ASN A 224 9.84 17.82 4.81
CA ASN A 224 10.06 17.03 3.59
C ASN A 224 8.89 16.05 3.37
N LYS A 225 7.79 16.53 2.79
CA LYS A 225 6.64 15.70 2.37
C LYS A 225 6.70 15.31 0.88
N GLU A 226 7.55 15.92 0.06
CA GLU A 226 7.63 15.69 -1.39
C GLU A 226 8.40 14.42 -1.77
N SER A 227 9.39 14.01 -0.97
CA SER A 227 10.28 12.88 -1.31
C SER A 227 9.61 11.50 -1.18
N LYS A 228 8.40 11.40 -0.59
CA LYS A 228 7.73 10.11 -0.37
C LYS A 228 7.21 9.49 -1.67
N LYS A 229 6.71 10.28 -2.64
CA LYS A 229 6.09 9.73 -3.87
C LYS A 229 7.10 9.11 -4.83
N ARG A 230 8.27 9.74 -5.04
CA ARG A 230 9.35 9.15 -5.85
C ARG A 230 9.93 7.88 -5.21
N PHE A 231 9.93 7.81 -3.87
CA PHE A 231 10.44 6.65 -3.13
C PHE A 231 9.56 5.39 -3.29
N TYR A 232 8.24 5.54 -3.52
CA TYR A 232 7.35 4.41 -3.78
C TYR A 232 7.65 3.74 -5.13
N LEU A 233 7.91 4.52 -6.19
CA LEU A 233 8.27 3.95 -7.49
C LEU A 233 9.65 3.29 -7.48
N THR A 234 10.66 3.88 -6.83
CA THR A 234 12.01 3.29 -6.86
C THR A 234 12.11 2.00 -6.06
N LEU A 235 11.37 1.87 -4.94
CA LEU A 235 11.35 0.63 -4.16
C LEU A 235 10.62 -0.50 -4.90
N LEU A 236 9.54 -0.18 -5.63
CA LEU A 236 8.83 -1.17 -6.46
C LEU A 236 9.66 -1.61 -7.67
N VAL A 237 10.41 -0.69 -8.30
CA VAL A 237 11.31 -1.04 -9.41
C VAL A 237 12.47 -1.93 -8.94
N GLN A 238 13.12 -1.64 -7.80
CA GLN A 238 14.21 -2.50 -7.31
C GLN A 238 13.74 -3.90 -6.88
N LEU A 239 12.54 -4.02 -6.30
CA LEU A 239 11.97 -5.32 -5.96
C LEU A 239 11.49 -6.08 -7.21
N SER A 240 11.01 -5.40 -8.25
CA SER A 240 10.64 -6.05 -9.52
C SER A 240 11.85 -6.68 -10.24
N TRP A 241 13.03 -6.06 -10.12
CA TRP A 241 14.27 -6.60 -10.69
C TRP A 241 14.83 -7.81 -9.91
N ALA A 242 14.59 -7.90 -8.61
CA ALA A 242 15.08 -9.00 -7.79
C ALA A 242 14.22 -10.29 -7.90
N TYR A 243 13.01 -10.21 -8.45
CA TYR A 243 12.05 -11.32 -8.52
C TYR A 243 11.74 -11.80 -9.97
N SER A 244 12.52 -11.38 -10.96
CA SER A 244 12.44 -11.88 -12.36
C SER A 244 13.54 -12.90 -12.72
N LEU A 245 14.06 -13.64 -11.74
CA LEU A 245 14.96 -14.79 -11.93
C LEU A 245 14.34 -16.05 -11.31
#